data_AF-A0AAW6ABI6-F1
#
_entry.id   AF-A0AAW6ABI6-F1
#
_cell.length_a   1.000
_cell.length_b   1.000
_cell.length_c   1.000
_cell.angle_alpha   90.00
_cell.angle_beta   90.00
_cell.angle_gamma   90.00
#
_symmetry.space_group_name_H-M   'P 1'
#
loop_
_entity.id
_entity.type
_entity.pdbx_description
1 polymer ?
#
loop_
_entity_poly.entity_id
_entity_poly.type
_entity_poly.pdbx_seq_one_letter_code
_entity_poly.pdbx_strand_id
1 'polypeptide(L)'
;MDGIKNSTKQAPYLRTFLANAYKLDDYNEQKIGGLREAFYGQDPDNGLDDTESSDLLPSEERSNQQKHRYFNRISAQVQSVNEHTAKRAVARMSRDTAQDLTILKPLLRDLESAYANRDEKLEGVKQYLLKELSLGRKVIVVSSFKTTAEYYFTQLKRMPEFNKDKIGLITGGDAANFIGGQEVSRKEILDRFSPRSKNRVDLIDSPKEINLLIGTDTISAGQNLQDAQVIMNLDLPYNPMILEQRIGRIDRPRDVSKTKSIYVYTFPVYQTIDAELKMNERLDKKMEGAMEDTQFDNAVLPNAEYMNFLKQAKATKGNAVQKMLDDTVQKTVVKAGLSSEKHSEQYQIANRRMYDAKIEPIVRTKEPVIPKVSFASGTVHGVAVLQLTFNDVNQALLASKNIVVDLTNADNDSVTNGEQQLHDALNSGIDGTSQLDESTAKLSVSELDALFHQVLEREVAKYNQAMRQSEGAIGALKDRVAEQTAKAIEESVRNAANRTVIMNKIQEAGLTPKIVGKLTQNMRTIDRDSPLYEDIVEISHDVNLFWLNFSYYADQFDLENIELTGKRQLSRMDVRLADSSQSKYELLLANVRI
;
A
#
# COMPACT_ATOMS: atom_id res chain seq x y z
N MET A 1 30.37 0.93 -18.15
CA MET A 1 31.24 0.10 -17.27
C MET A 1 31.86 -1.06 -18.02
N ASP A 2 31.08 -1.90 -18.73
CA ASP A 2 31.63 -3.08 -19.44
C ASP A 2 32.70 -2.75 -20.50
N GLY A 3 32.55 -1.64 -21.23
CA GLY A 3 33.59 -1.14 -22.15
C GLY A 3 34.88 -0.67 -21.47
N ILE A 4 34.82 -0.27 -20.19
CA ILE A 4 36.00 0.13 -19.40
C ILE A 4 36.68 -1.11 -18.82
N LYS A 5 35.89 -2.05 -18.32
CA LYS A 5 36.34 -3.30 -17.68
C LYS A 5 37.15 -4.19 -18.64
N ASN A 6 36.76 -4.23 -19.91
CA ASN A 6 37.38 -5.08 -20.93
C ASN A 6 38.48 -4.37 -21.76
N SER A 7 38.77 -3.10 -21.46
CA SER A 7 39.83 -2.34 -22.13
C SER A 7 41.19 -2.59 -21.48
N THR A 8 42.23 -2.71 -22.31
CA THR A 8 43.64 -2.80 -21.87
C THR A 8 44.17 -1.48 -21.29
N LYS A 9 43.50 -0.34 -21.56
CA LYS A 9 43.78 0.98 -21.00
C LYS A 9 42.50 1.54 -20.37
N GLN A 10 42.36 1.44 -19.05
CA GLN A 10 41.16 1.81 -18.31
C GLN A 10 41.14 3.28 -17.87
N ALA A 11 42.31 3.93 -17.74
CA ALA A 11 42.37 5.35 -17.34
C ALA A 11 41.70 6.29 -18.34
N PRO A 12 41.93 6.22 -19.67
CA PRO A 12 41.30 7.15 -20.62
C PRO A 12 39.78 7.09 -20.56
N TYR A 13 39.20 5.90 -20.51
CA TYR A 13 37.75 5.73 -20.45
C TYR A 13 37.15 6.17 -19.11
N LEU A 14 37.85 5.92 -18.00
CA LEU A 14 37.40 6.38 -16.69
C LEU A 14 37.44 7.91 -16.61
N ARG A 15 38.46 8.56 -17.21
CA ARG A 15 38.52 10.02 -17.32
C ARG A 15 37.34 10.58 -18.11
N THR A 16 37.03 10.01 -19.27
CA THR A 16 35.86 10.42 -20.07
C THR A 16 34.55 10.22 -19.32
N PHE A 17 34.40 9.09 -18.62
CA PHE A 17 33.23 8.83 -17.79
C PHE A 17 33.05 9.87 -16.68
N LEU A 18 34.12 10.20 -15.95
CA LEU A 18 34.10 11.21 -14.89
C LEU A 18 33.87 12.62 -15.46
N ALA A 19 34.48 12.96 -16.59
CA ALA A 19 34.28 14.24 -17.26
C ALA A 19 32.79 14.46 -17.63
N ASN A 20 32.14 13.44 -18.18
CA ASN A 20 30.71 13.47 -18.48
C ASN A 20 29.84 13.56 -17.21
N ALA A 21 30.15 12.77 -16.18
CA ALA A 21 29.39 12.76 -14.93
C ALA A 21 29.42 14.12 -14.22
N TYR A 22 30.55 14.81 -14.26
CA TYR A 22 30.71 16.16 -13.72
C TYR A 22 30.40 17.28 -14.72
N LYS A 23 29.92 16.95 -15.93
CA LYS A 23 29.58 17.90 -17.00
C LYS A 23 30.71 18.89 -17.32
N LEU A 24 31.95 18.40 -17.31
CA LEU A 24 33.13 19.23 -17.57
C LEU A 24 33.18 19.70 -19.03
N ASP A 25 32.63 18.91 -19.95
CA ASP A 25 32.62 19.23 -21.38
C ASP A 25 31.61 20.36 -21.68
N ASP A 26 30.41 20.32 -21.11
CA ASP A 26 29.41 21.41 -21.19
C ASP A 26 30.00 22.73 -20.64
N TYR A 27 30.77 22.67 -19.56
CA TYR A 27 31.42 23.84 -18.95
C TYR A 27 32.52 24.43 -19.84
N ASN A 28 33.32 23.56 -20.48
CA ASN A 28 34.36 23.99 -21.41
C ASN A 28 33.76 24.53 -22.72
N GLU A 29 32.67 23.94 -23.23
CA GLU A 29 31.95 24.45 -24.41
C GLU A 29 31.28 25.80 -24.16
N GLN A 30 30.67 26.01 -22.98
CA GLN A 30 30.14 27.32 -22.58
C GLN A 30 31.24 28.40 -22.50
N LYS A 31 32.49 28.02 -22.23
CA LYS A 31 33.66 28.91 -22.32
C LYS A 31 34.16 29.18 -23.74
N ILE A 32 33.87 28.33 -24.71
CA ILE A 32 34.22 28.60 -26.12
C ILE A 32 33.29 29.68 -26.71
N GLY A 33 32.06 29.80 -26.18
CA GLY A 33 31.05 30.78 -26.63
C GLY A 33 31.06 32.13 -25.92
N GLY A 34 31.79 32.30 -24.82
CA GLY A 34 31.81 33.55 -24.07
C GLY A 34 33.11 33.73 -23.29
N LEU A 35 33.86 34.79 -23.63
CA LEU A 35 35.05 35.30 -22.94
C LEU A 35 36.39 34.61 -23.30
N ARG A 36 36.73 34.62 -24.59
CA ARG A 36 38.02 35.25 -24.95
C ARG A 36 37.83 36.76 -24.78
N GLU A 37 38.80 37.44 -24.19
CA GLU A 37 38.79 38.88 -23.85
C GLU A 37 38.09 39.24 -22.54
N ALA A 38 38.77 39.02 -21.41
CA ALA A 38 38.98 40.08 -20.41
C ALA A 38 39.93 39.59 -19.31
N PHE A 39 41.09 40.26 -19.19
CA PHE A 39 42.05 40.25 -18.08
C PHE A 39 43.06 39.10 -17.97
N TYR A 40 44.29 39.41 -18.43
CA TYR A 40 45.64 38.94 -18.02
C TYR A 40 45.89 37.41 -17.91
N GLY A 41 46.86 36.79 -18.57
CA GLY A 41 48.25 37.24 -18.68
C GLY A 41 49.00 37.00 -17.37
N GLN A 42 49.08 35.75 -16.89
CA GLN A 42 50.08 35.34 -15.90
C GLN A 42 50.31 33.82 -15.94
N ASP A 43 51.59 33.46 -15.86
CA ASP A 43 52.14 32.10 -15.88
C ASP A 43 51.54 31.18 -14.81
N PRO A 44 51.53 29.85 -15.02
CA PRO A 44 50.91 28.89 -14.10
C PRO A 44 51.70 28.61 -12.81
N ASP A 45 52.84 29.29 -12.58
CA ASP A 45 53.86 28.80 -11.62
C ASP A 45 54.19 29.78 -10.46
N ASN A 46 53.38 30.80 -10.22
CA ASN A 46 53.54 31.63 -9.02
C ASN A 46 52.53 31.24 -7.95
N GLY A 47 53.05 30.61 -6.90
CA GLY A 47 52.38 30.54 -5.60
C GLY A 47 52.19 31.95 -5.05
N LEU A 48 50.96 32.43 -5.09
CA LEU A 48 50.53 33.66 -4.42
C LEU A 48 49.45 33.30 -3.41
N ASP A 49 49.75 33.68 -2.17
CA ASP A 49 48.89 33.69 -1.01
C ASP A 49 47.84 34.80 -1.21
N ASP A 50 46.64 34.43 -1.64
CA ASP A 50 45.51 35.36 -1.81
C ASP A 50 44.58 35.26 -0.58
N THR A 51 45.01 35.83 0.54
CA THR A 51 44.16 36.05 1.72
C THR A 51 43.48 37.42 1.76
N GLU A 52 43.67 38.28 0.75
CA GLU A 52 43.00 39.59 0.72
C GLU A 52 42.39 39.88 -0.67
N SER A 53 41.15 40.39 -0.68
CA SER A 53 40.37 40.91 -1.83
C SER A 53 39.29 40.03 -2.51
N SER A 54 38.74 39.03 -1.83
CA SER A 54 37.47 38.38 -2.27
C SER A 54 36.23 39.21 -1.91
N ASP A 55 36.33 40.13 -0.93
CA ASP A 55 35.19 40.76 -0.27
C ASP A 55 34.61 42.02 -0.92
N LEU A 56 35.10 42.42 -2.10
CA LEU A 56 34.62 43.62 -2.82
C LEU A 56 33.92 43.32 -4.15
N LEU A 57 33.78 42.05 -4.54
CA LEU A 57 33.14 41.67 -5.81
C LEU A 57 31.61 41.53 -5.65
N PRO A 58 30.80 41.90 -6.68
CA PRO A 58 29.38 41.59 -6.77
C PRO A 58 29.09 40.08 -6.58
N SER A 59 27.95 39.73 -6.00
CA SER A 59 27.60 38.35 -5.62
C SER A 59 27.65 37.35 -6.78
N GLU A 60 27.32 37.80 -8.00
CA GLU A 60 27.33 36.97 -9.20
C GLU A 60 28.76 36.61 -9.65
N GLU A 61 29.70 37.54 -9.56
CA GLU A 61 31.10 37.32 -9.93
C GLU A 61 31.81 36.38 -8.95
N ARG A 62 31.51 36.48 -7.65
CA ARG A 62 32.02 35.52 -6.64
C ARG A 62 31.49 34.10 -6.88
N SER A 63 30.21 33.98 -7.20
CA SER A 63 29.58 32.69 -7.53
C SER A 63 30.24 32.05 -8.76
N ASN A 64 30.54 32.86 -9.79
CA ASN A 64 31.21 32.39 -10.99
C ASN A 64 32.68 32.02 -10.75
N GLN A 65 33.43 32.77 -9.94
CA GLN A 65 34.81 32.43 -9.56
C GLN A 65 34.87 31.15 -8.73
N GLN A 66 33.95 30.95 -7.79
CA GLN A 66 33.87 29.72 -6.99
C GLN A 66 33.55 28.49 -7.87
N LYS A 67 32.59 28.63 -8.80
CA LYS A 67 32.31 27.60 -9.80
C LYS A 67 33.55 27.30 -10.65
N HIS A 68 34.28 28.33 -11.08
CA HIS A 68 35.49 28.14 -11.88
C HIS A 68 36.58 27.39 -11.12
N ARG A 69 36.84 27.77 -9.86
CA ARG A 69 37.78 27.07 -8.97
C ARG A 69 37.38 25.61 -8.75
N TYR A 70 36.08 25.35 -8.55
CA TYR A 70 35.54 24.00 -8.42
C TYR A 70 35.78 23.17 -9.68
N PHE A 71 35.37 23.65 -10.85
CA PHE A 71 35.52 22.93 -12.11
C PHE A 71 36.99 22.69 -12.49
N ASN A 72 37.89 23.66 -12.26
CA ASN A 72 39.32 23.47 -12.49
C ASN A 72 39.92 22.40 -11.56
N ARG A 73 39.53 22.40 -10.28
CA ARG A 73 39.97 21.39 -9.32
C ARG A 73 39.50 19.99 -9.73
N ILE A 74 38.22 19.84 -10.10
CA ILE A 74 37.67 18.56 -10.54
C ILE A 74 38.32 18.11 -11.86
N SER A 75 38.54 19.01 -12.81
CA SER A 75 39.22 18.71 -14.08
C SER A 75 40.66 18.21 -13.85
N ALA A 76 41.43 18.89 -12.99
CA ALA A 76 42.78 18.46 -12.63
C ALA A 76 42.78 17.09 -11.94
N GLN A 77 41.83 16.84 -11.04
CA GLN A 77 41.67 15.54 -10.40
C GLN A 77 41.35 14.43 -11.41
N VAL A 78 40.43 14.69 -12.35
CA VAL A 78 40.10 13.73 -13.43
C VAL A 78 41.34 13.45 -14.29
N GLN A 79 42.09 14.47 -14.71
CA GLN A 79 43.30 14.29 -15.53
C GLN A 79 44.42 13.54 -14.79
N SER A 80 44.52 13.71 -13.47
CA SER A 80 45.53 13.04 -12.62
C SER A 80 45.31 11.52 -12.47
N VAL A 81 44.15 11.00 -12.86
CA VAL A 81 43.83 9.56 -12.75
C VAL A 81 44.76 8.75 -13.64
N ASN A 82 45.68 8.00 -13.04
CA ASN A 82 46.60 7.11 -13.74
C ASN A 82 46.03 5.67 -13.90
N GLU A 83 46.68 4.86 -14.74
CA GLU A 83 46.21 3.52 -15.11
C GLU A 83 46.07 2.58 -13.89
N HIS A 84 46.99 2.67 -12.92
CA HIS A 84 46.93 1.87 -11.71
C HIS A 84 45.73 2.23 -10.83
N THR A 85 45.51 3.54 -10.64
CA THR A 85 44.38 4.07 -9.86
C THR A 85 43.06 3.77 -10.54
N ALA A 86 42.99 3.89 -11.87
CA ALA A 86 41.81 3.55 -12.65
C ALA A 86 41.46 2.06 -12.53
N LYS A 87 42.43 1.15 -12.68
CA LYS A 87 42.22 -0.29 -12.52
C LYS A 87 41.67 -0.66 -11.14
N ARG A 88 42.25 -0.08 -10.09
CA ARG A 88 41.80 -0.31 -8.70
C ARG A 88 40.40 0.24 -8.47
N ALA A 89 40.09 1.43 -8.96
CA ALA A 89 38.78 2.06 -8.83
C ALA A 89 37.69 1.27 -9.59
N VAL A 90 37.93 0.91 -10.85
CA VAL A 90 36.99 0.12 -11.67
C VAL A 90 36.75 -1.26 -11.06
N ALA A 91 37.79 -1.92 -10.56
CA ALA A 91 37.66 -3.20 -9.86
C ALA A 91 36.82 -3.08 -8.58
N ARG A 92 37.03 -2.02 -7.79
CA ARG A 92 36.23 -1.72 -6.60
C ARG A 92 34.77 -1.45 -6.96
N MET A 93 34.51 -0.52 -7.87
CA MET A 93 33.15 -0.19 -8.32
C MET A 93 32.41 -1.41 -8.88
N SER A 94 33.11 -2.29 -9.60
CA SER A 94 32.53 -3.54 -10.12
C SER A 94 32.17 -4.51 -9.00
N ARG A 95 33.02 -4.62 -7.97
CA ARG A 95 32.76 -5.46 -6.79
C ARG A 95 31.58 -4.92 -5.99
N ASP A 96 31.58 -3.63 -5.72
CA ASP A 96 30.53 -2.95 -4.95
C ASP A 96 29.19 -3.08 -5.69
N THR A 97 29.17 -2.81 -7.01
CA THR A 97 27.96 -3.02 -7.85
C THR A 97 27.49 -4.48 -7.85
N ALA A 98 28.40 -5.46 -7.88
CA ALA A 98 28.03 -6.87 -7.83
C ALA A 98 27.44 -7.26 -6.47
N GLN A 99 27.98 -6.70 -5.38
CA GLN A 99 27.48 -6.90 -4.02
C GLN A 99 26.11 -6.26 -3.86
N ASP A 100 25.92 -5.02 -4.34
CA ASP A 100 24.63 -4.34 -4.37
C ASP A 100 23.60 -5.14 -5.17
N LEU A 101 23.96 -5.64 -6.36
CA LEU A 101 23.06 -6.52 -7.13
C LEU A 101 22.74 -7.83 -6.41
N THR A 102 23.67 -8.36 -5.62
CA THR A 102 23.45 -9.57 -4.81
C THR A 102 22.47 -9.31 -3.66
N ILE A 103 22.36 -8.07 -3.18
CA ILE A 103 21.41 -7.65 -2.14
C ILE A 103 20.06 -7.22 -2.75
N LEU A 104 20.12 -6.38 -3.80
CA LEU A 104 18.95 -5.77 -4.43
C LEU A 104 18.13 -6.76 -5.25
N LYS A 105 18.74 -7.78 -5.89
CA LYS A 105 17.97 -8.77 -6.66
C LYS A 105 17.08 -9.64 -5.78
N PRO A 106 17.58 -10.22 -4.65
CA PRO A 106 16.71 -10.89 -3.68
C PRO A 106 15.63 -9.96 -3.13
N LEU A 107 15.97 -8.73 -2.71
CA LEU A 107 14.99 -7.76 -2.22
C LEU A 107 13.91 -7.46 -3.25
N LEU A 108 14.29 -7.25 -4.51
CA LEU A 108 13.35 -7.01 -5.61
C LEU A 108 12.44 -8.23 -5.81
N ARG A 109 12.99 -9.45 -5.78
CA ARG A 109 12.22 -10.69 -5.88
C ARG A 109 11.27 -10.88 -4.69
N ASP A 110 11.71 -10.54 -3.49
CA ASP A 110 10.90 -10.64 -2.27
C ASP A 110 9.77 -9.60 -2.28
N LEU A 111 10.06 -8.36 -2.71
CA LEU A 111 9.06 -7.31 -2.93
C LEU A 111 8.10 -7.72 -4.05
N GLU A 112 8.59 -8.20 -5.18
CA GLU A 112 7.75 -8.71 -6.27
C GLU A 112 6.87 -9.85 -5.78
N SER A 113 7.37 -10.77 -4.95
CA SER A 113 6.56 -11.84 -4.36
C SER A 113 5.53 -11.31 -3.35
N ALA A 114 5.91 -10.37 -2.49
CA ALA A 114 5.04 -9.76 -1.51
C ALA A 114 3.90 -8.94 -2.15
N TYR A 115 4.21 -8.15 -3.18
CA TYR A 115 3.22 -7.34 -3.92
C TYR A 115 2.49 -8.10 -5.03
N ALA A 116 3.06 -9.17 -5.59
CA ALA A 116 2.33 -10.08 -6.49
C ALA A 116 1.13 -10.74 -5.80
N ASN A 117 1.10 -10.76 -4.47
CA ASN A 117 0.05 -11.42 -3.72
C ASN A 117 -1.26 -10.64 -3.63
N ARG A 118 -1.27 -9.31 -3.84
CA ARG A 118 -2.47 -8.48 -4.06
C ARG A 118 -2.12 -6.99 -4.10
N ASP A 119 -2.47 -6.32 -5.20
CA ASP A 119 -2.69 -4.87 -5.18
C ASP A 119 -4.13 -4.61 -4.71
N GLU A 120 -4.26 -4.14 -3.47
CA GLU A 120 -5.55 -3.87 -2.83
C GLU A 120 -6.32 -2.73 -3.51
N LYS A 121 -5.61 -1.72 -4.01
CA LYS A 121 -6.21 -0.59 -4.73
C LYS A 121 -6.73 -1.05 -6.08
N LEU A 122 -5.94 -1.85 -6.81
CA LEU A 122 -6.38 -2.47 -8.06
C LEU A 122 -7.62 -3.34 -7.84
N GLU A 123 -7.63 -4.18 -6.80
CA GLU A 123 -8.79 -5.02 -6.47
C GLU A 123 -10.01 -4.19 -6.10
N GLY A 124 -9.86 -3.13 -5.30
CA GLY A 124 -10.94 -2.20 -4.97
C GLY A 124 -11.52 -1.53 -6.21
N VAL A 125 -10.66 -0.95 -7.06
CA VAL A 125 -11.05 -0.32 -8.33
C VAL A 125 -11.75 -1.34 -9.23
N LYS A 126 -11.24 -2.58 -9.31
CA LYS A 126 -11.83 -3.67 -10.09
C LYS A 126 -13.28 -3.93 -9.71
N GLN A 127 -13.60 -3.99 -8.42
CA GLN A 127 -14.96 -4.24 -7.94
C GLN A 127 -15.93 -3.13 -8.40
N TYR A 128 -15.52 -1.86 -8.30
CA TYR A 128 -16.33 -0.75 -8.82
C TYR A 128 -16.44 -0.77 -10.34
N LEU A 129 -15.37 -1.12 -11.05
CA LEU A 129 -15.40 -1.27 -12.51
C LEU A 129 -16.41 -2.32 -12.95
N LEU A 130 -16.37 -3.52 -12.37
CA LEU A 130 -17.30 -4.61 -12.71
C LEU A 130 -18.75 -4.22 -12.39
N LYS A 131 -18.99 -3.57 -11.24
CA LYS A 131 -20.31 -3.05 -10.87
C LYS A 131 -20.84 -2.09 -11.93
N GLU A 132 -20.07 -1.08 -12.30
CA GLU A 132 -20.53 -0.04 -13.23
C GLU A 132 -20.68 -0.56 -14.67
N LEU A 133 -19.75 -1.41 -15.13
CA LEU A 133 -19.82 -2.03 -16.46
C LEU A 133 -21.01 -2.99 -16.58
N SER A 134 -21.36 -3.73 -15.51
CA SER A 134 -22.55 -4.62 -15.52
C SER A 134 -23.88 -3.86 -15.61
N LEU A 135 -23.91 -2.59 -15.20
CA LEU A 135 -25.05 -1.68 -15.40
C LEU A 135 -25.09 -1.07 -16.82
N GLY A 136 -24.21 -1.50 -17.72
CA GLY A 136 -24.11 -0.98 -19.09
C GLY A 136 -23.54 0.44 -19.16
N ARG A 137 -22.86 0.90 -18.11
CA ARG A 137 -22.29 2.26 -18.05
C ARG A 137 -20.89 2.25 -18.64
N LYS A 138 -20.58 3.27 -19.43
CA LYS A 138 -19.22 3.50 -19.92
C LYS A 138 -18.39 4.22 -18.88
N VAL A 139 -17.18 3.70 -18.66
CA VAL A 139 -16.29 4.12 -17.58
C VAL A 139 -15.00 4.70 -18.17
N ILE A 140 -14.60 5.85 -17.63
CA ILE A 140 -13.27 6.44 -17.87
C ILE A 140 -12.45 6.30 -16.59
N VAL A 141 -11.27 5.69 -16.70
CA VAL A 141 -10.29 5.60 -15.62
C VAL A 141 -9.13 6.54 -15.92
N VAL A 142 -8.84 7.46 -15.01
CA VAL A 142 -7.82 8.49 -15.18
C VAL A 142 -6.77 8.39 -14.08
N SER A 143 -5.50 8.46 -14.48
CA SER A 143 -4.37 8.71 -13.57
C SER A 143 -3.54 9.87 -14.08
N SER A 144 -2.91 10.63 -13.18
CA SER A 144 -1.93 11.64 -13.58
C SER A 144 -0.61 11.02 -14.05
N PHE A 145 -0.38 9.72 -13.77
CA PHE A 145 0.84 9.01 -14.12
C PHE A 145 0.60 8.03 -15.28
N LYS A 146 1.41 8.17 -16.35
CA LYS A 146 1.37 7.27 -17.52
C LYS A 146 1.60 5.80 -17.13
N THR A 147 2.61 5.54 -16.31
CA THR A 147 2.98 4.19 -15.87
C THR A 147 1.85 3.51 -15.11
N THR A 148 1.12 4.26 -14.27
CA THR A 148 -0.07 3.74 -13.55
C THR A 148 -1.20 3.38 -14.52
N ALA A 149 -1.49 4.22 -15.52
CA ALA A 149 -2.50 3.91 -16.52
C ALA A 149 -2.13 2.66 -17.35
N GLU A 150 -0.87 2.53 -17.76
CA GLU A 150 -0.35 1.36 -18.47
C GLU A 150 -0.41 0.09 -17.61
N TYR A 151 -0.12 0.21 -16.31
CA TYR A 151 -0.24 -0.87 -15.35
C TYR A 151 -1.69 -1.36 -15.26
N TYR A 152 -2.66 -0.47 -15.02
CA TYR A 152 -4.08 -0.83 -14.94
C TYR A 152 -4.58 -1.46 -16.24
N PHE A 153 -4.21 -0.90 -17.40
CA PHE A 153 -4.56 -1.49 -18.69
C PHE A 153 -4.01 -2.92 -18.84
N THR A 154 -2.74 -3.12 -18.46
CA THR A 154 -2.06 -4.41 -18.58
C THR A 154 -2.63 -5.46 -17.63
N GLN A 155 -3.02 -5.06 -16.43
CA GLN A 155 -3.64 -5.97 -15.46
C GLN A 155 -5.07 -6.32 -15.87
N LEU A 156 -5.91 -5.32 -16.14
CA LEU A 156 -7.32 -5.53 -16.46
C LEU A 156 -7.53 -6.33 -17.74
N LYS A 157 -6.69 -6.14 -18.78
CA LYS A 157 -6.79 -6.94 -20.02
C LYS A 157 -6.47 -8.42 -19.84
N ARG A 158 -5.72 -8.78 -18.79
CA ARG A 158 -5.31 -10.16 -18.48
C ARG A 158 -6.34 -10.88 -17.61
N MET A 159 -7.23 -10.13 -16.96
CA MET A 159 -8.25 -10.66 -16.06
C MET A 159 -9.42 -11.25 -16.88
N PRO A 160 -9.89 -12.47 -16.58
CA PRO A 160 -10.97 -13.12 -17.31
C PRO A 160 -12.33 -12.39 -17.18
N GLU A 161 -12.51 -11.60 -16.13
CA GLU A 161 -13.72 -10.83 -15.90
C GLU A 161 -13.91 -9.65 -16.88
N PHE A 162 -12.85 -9.28 -17.61
CA PHE A 162 -12.90 -8.20 -18.59
C PHE A 162 -12.69 -8.71 -20.01
N ASN A 163 -13.49 -8.20 -20.93
CA ASN A 163 -13.23 -8.40 -22.35
C ASN A 163 -12.14 -7.41 -22.80
N LYS A 164 -10.92 -7.92 -23.04
CA LYS A 164 -9.77 -7.13 -23.50
C LYS A 164 -10.08 -6.24 -24.72
N ASP A 165 -10.94 -6.68 -25.63
CA ASP A 165 -11.27 -5.96 -26.87
C ASP A 165 -12.21 -4.77 -26.62
N LYS A 166 -12.75 -4.66 -25.40
CA LYS A 166 -13.61 -3.56 -24.93
C LYS A 166 -12.85 -2.52 -24.08
N ILE A 167 -11.52 -2.65 -23.97
CA ILE A 167 -10.65 -1.77 -23.17
C ILE A 167 -9.73 -0.97 -24.09
N GLY A 168 -9.78 0.36 -23.99
CA GLY A 168 -8.86 1.28 -24.65
C GLY A 168 -7.85 1.91 -23.68
N LEU A 169 -6.62 2.16 -24.15
CA LEU A 169 -5.58 2.90 -23.44
C LEU A 169 -5.14 4.11 -24.26
N ILE A 170 -5.15 5.29 -23.64
CA ILE A 170 -4.58 6.52 -24.21
C ILE A 170 -3.54 7.11 -23.26
N THR A 171 -2.32 7.29 -23.74
CA THR A 171 -1.24 7.96 -22.99
C THR A 171 -0.76 9.20 -23.75
N GLY A 172 -0.16 10.18 -23.06
CA GLY A 172 0.26 11.44 -23.69
C GLY A 172 1.49 11.30 -24.60
N GLY A 173 1.61 12.20 -25.60
CA GLY A 173 2.70 12.26 -26.59
C GLY A 173 2.50 11.33 -27.80
N ASP A 174 3.48 11.23 -28.71
CA ASP A 174 3.59 10.21 -29.79
C ASP A 174 3.71 8.77 -29.26
N ALA A 175 3.16 8.50 -28.07
CA ALA A 175 3.15 7.22 -27.41
C ALA A 175 2.08 6.30 -28.02
N ALA A 176 2.38 5.00 -27.98
CA ALA A 176 1.48 3.96 -28.47
C ALA A 176 0.15 3.96 -27.68
N ASN A 177 -0.96 3.99 -28.40
CA ASN A 177 -2.32 3.86 -27.85
C ASN A 177 -2.88 2.49 -28.25
N PHE A 178 -3.69 1.87 -27.40
CA PHE A 178 -4.07 0.48 -27.60
C PHE A 178 -5.56 0.23 -27.40
N ILE A 179 -6.06 -0.79 -28.10
CA ILE A 179 -7.29 -1.51 -27.74
C ILE A 179 -6.93 -2.97 -27.55
N GLY A 180 -7.17 -3.50 -26.35
CA GLY A 180 -6.76 -4.85 -25.96
C GLY A 180 -5.25 -5.08 -26.09
N GLY A 181 -4.81 -5.58 -27.25
CA GLY A 181 -3.39 -5.80 -27.57
C GLY A 181 -2.92 -5.14 -28.87
N GLN A 182 -3.79 -4.41 -29.57
CA GLN A 182 -3.48 -3.81 -30.87
C GLN A 182 -3.25 -2.32 -30.73
N GLU A 183 -2.16 -1.84 -31.33
CA GLU A 183 -1.89 -0.42 -31.43
C GLU A 183 -2.87 0.23 -32.42
N VAL A 184 -3.50 1.32 -31.99
CA VAL A 184 -4.53 2.03 -32.76
C VAL A 184 -4.38 3.52 -32.57
N SER A 185 -4.93 4.30 -33.49
CA SER A 185 -4.88 5.76 -33.37
C SER A 185 -5.73 6.25 -32.20
N ARG A 186 -5.32 7.36 -31.59
CA ARG A 186 -6.11 8.05 -30.56
C ARG A 186 -7.54 8.35 -31.03
N LYS A 187 -7.70 8.78 -32.29
CA LYS A 187 -9.01 9.05 -32.89
C LYS A 187 -9.90 7.82 -32.89
N GLU A 188 -9.36 6.68 -33.30
CA GLU A 188 -10.10 5.42 -33.37
C GLU A 188 -10.58 4.95 -31.99
N ILE A 189 -9.77 5.09 -30.94
CA ILE A 189 -10.18 4.77 -29.57
C ILE A 189 -11.36 5.65 -29.15
N LEU A 190 -11.29 6.95 -29.41
CA LEU A 190 -12.35 7.89 -29.04
C LEU A 190 -13.65 7.63 -29.82
N ASP A 191 -13.55 7.29 -31.12
CA ASP A 191 -14.69 6.93 -31.96
C ASP A 191 -15.37 5.65 -31.47
N ARG A 192 -14.58 4.63 -31.08
CA ARG A 192 -15.11 3.38 -30.52
C ARG A 192 -15.63 3.54 -29.10
N PHE A 193 -15.08 4.45 -28.30
CA PHE A 193 -15.51 4.68 -26.92
C PHE A 193 -16.76 5.56 -26.83
N SER A 194 -16.86 6.61 -27.64
CA SER A 194 -17.97 7.59 -27.57
C SER A 194 -18.63 7.80 -28.94
N PRO A 195 -19.12 6.73 -29.61
CA PRO A 195 -19.62 6.81 -30.98
C PRO A 195 -20.79 7.78 -31.14
N ARG A 196 -21.67 7.95 -30.13
CA ARG A 196 -22.79 8.89 -30.23
C ARG A 196 -22.30 10.33 -30.27
N SER A 197 -21.43 10.70 -29.34
CA SER A 197 -20.78 12.03 -29.30
C SER A 197 -19.90 12.32 -30.51
N LYS A 198 -19.47 11.29 -31.24
CA LYS A 198 -18.61 11.37 -32.42
C LYS A 198 -19.37 11.16 -33.75
N ASN A 199 -20.70 11.03 -33.71
CA ASN A 199 -21.55 10.76 -34.89
C ASN A 199 -21.14 9.50 -35.68
N ARG A 200 -20.62 8.48 -35.00
CA ARG A 200 -20.22 7.18 -35.57
C ARG A 200 -21.30 6.13 -35.35
N VAL A 201 -22.42 6.27 -36.05
CA VAL A 201 -23.59 5.38 -35.92
C VAL A 201 -23.22 3.93 -36.24
N ASP A 202 -22.25 3.72 -37.13
CA ASP A 202 -21.71 2.41 -37.53
C ASP A 202 -21.03 1.65 -36.38
N LEU A 203 -20.63 2.34 -35.31
CA LEU A 203 -19.95 1.74 -34.16
C LEU A 203 -20.86 1.51 -32.96
N ILE A 204 -22.08 2.06 -32.94
CA ILE A 204 -23.01 1.93 -31.82
C ILE A 204 -23.48 0.48 -31.70
N ASP A 205 -23.39 -0.09 -30.49
CA ASP A 205 -23.72 -1.47 -30.15
C ASP A 205 -22.94 -2.53 -30.96
N SER A 206 -21.85 -2.10 -31.62
CA SER A 206 -21.02 -2.98 -32.43
C SER A 206 -20.03 -3.77 -31.57
N PRO A 207 -19.53 -4.93 -32.04
CA PRO A 207 -18.44 -5.65 -31.36
C PRO A 207 -17.18 -4.77 -31.18
N LYS A 208 -16.96 -3.78 -32.05
CA LYS A 208 -15.82 -2.86 -32.02
C LYS A 208 -15.97 -1.72 -31.01
N GLU A 209 -17.18 -1.45 -30.52
CA GLU A 209 -17.42 -0.44 -29.49
C GLU A 209 -16.70 -0.81 -28.20
N ILE A 210 -16.08 0.15 -27.53
CA ILE A 210 -15.40 -0.07 -26.25
C ILE A 210 -16.16 0.64 -25.12
N ASN A 211 -16.13 0.07 -23.91
CA ASN A 211 -16.89 0.58 -22.76
C ASN A 211 -15.98 1.00 -21.58
N LEU A 212 -14.68 0.68 -21.64
CA LEU A 212 -13.69 1.09 -20.67
C LEU A 212 -12.55 1.83 -21.36
N LEU A 213 -12.31 3.08 -20.94
CA LEU A 213 -11.19 3.89 -21.41
C LEU A 213 -10.27 4.20 -20.24
N ILE A 214 -9.00 3.83 -20.35
CA ILE A 214 -7.97 4.06 -19.34
C ILE A 214 -6.96 5.04 -19.90
N GLY A 215 -6.48 5.98 -19.09
CA GLY A 215 -5.31 6.75 -19.47
C GLY A 215 -5.01 7.96 -18.62
N THR A 216 -4.27 8.87 -19.24
CA THR A 216 -3.77 10.08 -18.57
C THR A 216 -4.73 11.26 -18.74
N ASP A 217 -4.44 12.36 -18.03
CA ASP A 217 -5.12 13.65 -18.17
C ASP A 217 -5.25 14.18 -19.59
N THR A 218 -4.41 13.70 -20.50
CA THR A 218 -4.51 14.04 -21.91
C THR A 218 -5.80 13.51 -22.56
N ILE A 219 -6.49 12.50 -22.02
CA ILE A 219 -7.76 11.99 -22.58
C ILE A 219 -8.85 13.06 -22.56
N SER A 220 -8.98 13.75 -21.43
CA SER A 220 -10.05 14.68 -21.11
C SER A 220 -9.83 16.08 -21.69
N ALA A 221 -8.59 16.43 -22.06
CA ALA A 221 -8.29 17.72 -22.67
C ALA A 221 -8.96 17.85 -24.07
N GLY A 222 -9.95 18.75 -24.18
CA GLY A 222 -10.51 19.19 -25.45
C GLY A 222 -11.41 18.18 -26.20
N GLN A 223 -11.83 17.08 -25.58
CA GLN A 223 -12.66 16.05 -26.23
C GLN A 223 -14.09 15.97 -25.64
N ASN A 224 -15.07 15.65 -26.49
CA ASN A 224 -16.45 15.38 -26.09
C ASN A 224 -16.62 13.88 -25.83
N LEU A 225 -16.89 13.51 -24.58
CA LEU A 225 -17.00 12.12 -24.11
C LEU A 225 -18.35 11.88 -23.40
N GLN A 226 -19.43 12.41 -23.96
CA GLN A 226 -20.75 12.49 -23.30
C GLN A 226 -21.47 11.13 -23.22
N ASP A 227 -20.96 10.10 -23.90
CA ASP A 227 -21.44 8.73 -23.81
C ASP A 227 -21.05 8.08 -22.47
N ALA A 228 -20.01 8.60 -21.81
CA ALA A 228 -19.59 8.14 -20.50
C ALA A 228 -20.56 8.58 -19.39
N GLN A 229 -20.64 7.77 -18.33
CA GLN A 229 -21.45 8.06 -17.15
C GLN A 229 -20.63 7.99 -15.87
N VAL A 230 -19.44 7.41 -15.94
CA VAL A 230 -18.60 7.14 -14.77
C VAL A 230 -17.18 7.64 -15.03
N ILE A 231 -16.66 8.43 -14.09
CA ILE A 231 -15.25 8.80 -14.01
C ILE A 231 -14.66 8.16 -12.77
N MET A 232 -13.53 7.47 -12.93
CA MET A 232 -12.76 6.87 -11.86
C MET A 232 -11.36 7.50 -11.84
N ASN A 233 -11.10 8.34 -10.85
CA ASN A 233 -9.80 8.95 -10.64
C ASN A 233 -8.96 8.03 -9.76
N LEU A 234 -7.91 7.44 -10.34
CA LEU A 234 -6.98 6.62 -9.57
C LEU A 234 -6.23 7.48 -8.56
N ASP A 235 -5.94 8.73 -8.90
CA ASP A 235 -5.20 9.65 -8.05
C ASP A 235 -5.95 10.99 -7.98
N LEU A 236 -5.85 11.69 -6.84
CA LEU A 236 -6.37 13.05 -6.71
C LEU A 236 -5.45 14.00 -7.45
N PRO A 237 -5.96 14.82 -8.39
CA PRO A 237 -5.17 15.88 -8.98
C PRO A 237 -4.96 17.00 -7.95
N TYR A 238 -3.72 17.49 -7.82
CA TYR A 238 -3.35 18.60 -6.93
C TYR A 238 -4.15 19.90 -7.14
N ASN A 239 -4.83 20.03 -8.29
CA ASN A 239 -5.71 21.17 -8.58
C ASN A 239 -7.15 20.67 -8.74
N PRO A 240 -8.08 21.06 -7.84
CA PRO A 240 -9.48 20.62 -7.89
C PRO A 240 -10.21 21.08 -9.16
N MET A 241 -9.76 22.17 -9.79
CA MET A 241 -10.29 22.62 -11.07
C MET A 241 -10.10 21.58 -12.17
N ILE A 242 -9.06 20.73 -12.09
CA ILE A 242 -8.86 19.63 -13.04
C ILE A 242 -10.01 18.62 -12.94
N LEU A 243 -10.48 18.33 -11.72
CA LEU A 243 -11.59 17.39 -11.51
C LEU A 243 -12.91 17.95 -12.07
N GLU A 244 -13.23 19.21 -11.77
CA GLU A 244 -14.40 19.91 -12.33
C GLU A 244 -14.34 19.96 -13.86
N GLN A 245 -13.18 20.30 -14.42
CA GLN A 245 -12.99 20.31 -15.87
C GLN A 245 -13.14 18.93 -16.50
N ARG A 246 -12.77 17.83 -15.81
CA ARG A 246 -13.00 16.45 -16.27
C ARG A 246 -14.49 16.14 -16.28
N ILE A 247 -15.23 16.50 -15.22
CA ILE A 247 -16.68 16.29 -15.12
C ILE A 247 -17.40 17.06 -16.24
N GLY A 248 -17.05 18.32 -16.48
CA GLY A 248 -17.62 19.14 -17.56
C GLY A 248 -17.37 18.64 -18.99
N ARG A 249 -16.54 17.61 -19.20
CA ARG A 249 -16.40 16.92 -20.51
C ARG A 249 -17.49 15.87 -20.75
N ILE A 250 -18.10 15.40 -19.68
CA ILE A 250 -19.16 14.39 -19.66
C ILE A 250 -20.50 15.05 -19.36
N ASP A 251 -20.51 16.02 -18.44
CA ASP A 251 -21.68 16.79 -18.06
C ASP A 251 -21.92 17.94 -19.04
N ARG A 252 -22.68 17.65 -20.09
CA ARG A 252 -23.17 18.65 -21.04
C ARG A 252 -24.67 18.47 -21.26
N PRO A 253 -25.41 19.55 -21.58
CA PRO A 253 -26.83 19.47 -21.89
C PRO A 253 -27.07 18.44 -22.99
N ARG A 254 -27.78 17.35 -22.65
CA ARG A 254 -28.17 16.29 -23.56
C ARG A 254 -29.65 16.44 -23.88
N ASP A 255 -30.01 16.30 -25.15
CA ASP A 255 -31.39 16.07 -25.53
C ASP A 255 -31.79 14.66 -25.03
N VAL A 256 -33.05 14.48 -24.61
CA VAL A 256 -33.69 13.22 -24.18
C VAL A 256 -33.67 12.86 -22.65
N SER A 257 -34.67 13.40 -21.95
CA SER A 257 -35.68 12.77 -21.04
C SER A 257 -35.37 11.64 -20.03
N LYS A 258 -34.12 11.24 -19.77
CA LYS A 258 -33.81 10.39 -18.59
C LYS A 258 -32.61 10.96 -17.86
N THR A 259 -32.87 11.56 -16.69
CA THR A 259 -31.88 12.04 -15.72
C THR A 259 -30.85 10.94 -15.46
N LYS A 260 -29.71 11.00 -16.16
CA LYS A 260 -28.58 10.10 -15.94
C LYS A 260 -27.59 10.81 -15.03
N SER A 261 -27.61 10.44 -13.75
CA SER A 261 -26.58 10.88 -12.79
C SER A 261 -25.19 10.51 -13.31
N ILE A 262 -24.23 11.41 -13.14
CA ILE A 262 -22.81 11.16 -13.40
C ILE A 262 -22.20 10.66 -12.09
N TYR A 263 -21.42 9.59 -12.18
CA TYR A 263 -20.77 8.97 -11.03
C TYR A 263 -19.29 9.30 -11.05
N VAL A 264 -18.79 9.89 -9.98
CA VAL A 264 -17.37 10.22 -9.82
C VAL A 264 -16.83 9.42 -8.66
N TYR A 265 -15.89 8.54 -8.95
CA TYR A 265 -15.14 7.77 -7.97
C TYR A 265 -13.71 8.29 -7.90
N THR A 266 -13.16 8.35 -6.69
CA THR A 266 -11.77 8.76 -6.49
C THR A 266 -11.13 7.77 -5.51
N PHE A 267 -9.93 7.28 -5.87
CA PHE A 267 -9.20 6.26 -5.13
C PHE A 267 -7.87 6.78 -4.55
N PRO A 268 -7.87 7.89 -3.78
CA PRO A 268 -6.64 8.47 -3.29
C PRO A 268 -5.96 7.59 -2.24
N VAL A 269 -4.64 7.76 -2.13
CA VAL A 269 -3.90 7.20 -0.99
C VAL A 269 -4.05 8.17 0.18
N TYR A 270 -4.24 7.67 1.40
CA TYR A 270 -4.44 8.54 2.57
C TYR A 270 -3.29 9.54 2.80
N GLN A 271 -2.07 9.16 2.44
CA GLN A 271 -0.90 10.04 2.52
C GLN A 271 -1.03 11.28 1.64
N THR A 272 -1.60 11.14 0.43
CA THR A 272 -1.81 12.29 -0.46
C THR A 272 -2.92 13.19 0.05
N ILE A 273 -4.00 12.62 0.61
CA ILE A 273 -5.07 13.41 1.26
C ILE A 273 -4.51 14.24 2.43
N ASP A 274 -3.67 13.63 3.27
CA ASP A 274 -3.07 14.31 4.43
C ASP A 274 -2.13 15.44 4.02
N ALA A 275 -1.30 15.23 2.98
CA ALA A 275 -0.42 16.26 2.44
C ALA A 275 -1.21 17.45 1.86
N GLU A 276 -2.32 17.18 1.17
CA GLU A 276 -3.15 18.20 0.53
C GLU A 276 -3.95 19.01 1.56
N LEU A 277 -4.47 18.36 2.61
CA LEU A 277 -5.07 19.07 3.75
C LEU A 277 -4.05 19.99 4.45
N LYS A 278 -2.82 19.51 4.70
CA LYS A 278 -1.76 20.33 5.31
C LYS A 278 -1.35 21.51 4.41
N MET A 279 -1.29 21.30 3.10
CA MET A 279 -0.99 22.37 2.15
C MET A 279 -2.08 23.44 2.17
N ASN A 280 -3.35 23.04 2.15
CA ASN A 280 -4.48 23.96 2.24
C ASN A 280 -4.52 24.69 3.59
N GLU A 281 -4.28 24.02 4.72
CA GLU A 281 -4.18 24.68 6.04
C GLU A 281 -3.06 25.72 6.09
N ARG A 282 -1.92 25.46 5.43
CA ARG A 282 -0.82 26.43 5.30
C ARG A 282 -1.18 27.59 4.38
N LEU A 283 -1.92 27.33 3.31
CA LEU A 283 -2.43 28.37 2.41
C LEU A 283 -3.45 29.26 3.13
N ASP A 284 -4.44 28.67 3.82
CA ASP A 284 -5.43 29.39 4.61
C ASP A 284 -4.77 30.29 5.65
N LYS A 285 -3.79 29.77 6.41
CA LYS A 285 -3.03 30.58 7.39
C LYS A 285 -2.20 31.71 6.76
N LYS A 286 -1.61 31.46 5.59
CA LYS A 286 -0.88 32.51 4.84
C LYS A 286 -1.83 33.55 4.25
N MET A 287 -3.04 33.14 3.88
CA MET A 287 -4.09 34.01 3.37
C MET A 287 -4.76 34.83 4.46
N GLU A 288 -5.01 34.27 5.66
CA GLU A 288 -5.45 35.03 6.83
C GLU A 288 -4.45 36.16 7.16
N GLY A 289 -3.15 35.88 7.11
CA GLY A 289 -2.11 36.90 7.29
C GLY A 289 -1.96 37.88 6.12
N ALA A 290 -2.31 37.49 4.88
CA ALA A 290 -2.24 38.37 3.70
C ALA A 290 -3.51 39.20 3.47
N MET A 291 -4.67 38.74 3.95
CA MET A 291 -5.95 39.44 3.91
C MET A 291 -6.05 40.54 4.96
N GLU A 292 -5.28 40.46 6.06
CA GLU A 292 -5.09 41.60 6.98
C GLU A 292 -4.32 42.75 6.32
N ASP A 293 -3.39 42.47 5.40
CA ASP A 293 -2.48 43.47 4.82
C ASP A 293 -2.82 43.91 3.38
N THR A 294 -3.60 43.15 2.61
CA THR A 294 -3.89 43.50 1.19
C THR A 294 -5.26 43.01 0.70
N GLN A 295 -6.01 43.92 0.06
CA GLN A 295 -7.25 43.64 -0.67
C GLN A 295 -6.96 42.84 -1.97
N PHE A 296 -6.58 41.57 -1.87
CA PHE A 296 -6.54 40.68 -3.02
C PHE A 296 -7.88 39.94 -3.18
N ASP A 297 -8.67 40.39 -4.15
CA ASP A 297 -9.79 39.62 -4.68
C ASP A 297 -9.25 38.49 -5.57
N ASN A 298 -9.69 37.26 -5.28
CA ASN A 298 -9.51 36.02 -6.04
C ASN A 298 -8.21 35.21 -5.81
N ALA A 299 -8.09 34.59 -4.63
CA ALA A 299 -7.55 33.23 -4.61
C ALA A 299 -8.65 32.24 -5.00
N VAL A 300 -8.38 31.40 -6.01
CA VAL A 300 -9.25 30.27 -6.34
C VAL A 300 -9.05 29.21 -5.26
N LEU A 301 -9.84 29.30 -4.19
CA LEU A 301 -9.86 28.30 -3.13
C LEU A 301 -10.46 26.99 -3.66
N PRO A 302 -9.99 25.83 -3.19
CA PRO A 302 -10.71 24.56 -3.38
C PRO A 302 -12.16 24.74 -2.90
N ASN A 303 -13.14 24.28 -3.69
CA ASN A 303 -14.54 24.43 -3.29
C ASN A 303 -14.79 23.76 -1.91
N ALA A 304 -15.72 24.32 -1.13
CA ALA A 304 -16.02 23.82 0.22
C ALA A 304 -16.42 22.32 0.22
N GLU A 305 -17.00 21.86 -0.89
CA GLU A 305 -17.37 20.45 -1.10
C GLU A 305 -16.15 19.52 -1.21
N TYR A 306 -15.08 19.92 -1.90
CA TYR A 306 -13.83 19.18 -2.02
C TYR A 306 -13.11 19.08 -0.68
N MET A 307 -13.08 20.19 0.07
CA MET A 307 -12.51 20.18 1.42
C MET A 307 -13.30 19.30 2.39
N ASN A 308 -14.62 19.30 2.28
CA ASN A 308 -15.48 18.39 3.04
C ASN A 308 -15.25 16.93 2.63
N PHE A 309 -15.09 16.64 1.34
CA PHE A 309 -14.72 15.32 0.84
C PHE A 309 -13.38 14.83 1.42
N LEU A 310 -12.33 15.67 1.40
CA LEU A 310 -11.03 15.32 1.97
C LEU A 310 -11.10 15.08 3.48
N LYS A 311 -11.84 15.91 4.22
CA LYS A 311 -12.06 15.74 5.67
C LYS A 311 -12.83 14.46 5.99
N GLN A 312 -13.88 14.13 5.23
CA GLN A 312 -14.64 12.89 5.37
C GLN A 312 -13.80 11.65 5.02
N ALA A 313 -13.03 11.72 3.94
CA ALA A 313 -12.11 10.64 3.54
C ALA A 313 -11.08 10.38 4.65
N LYS A 314 -10.51 11.43 5.25
CA LYS A 314 -9.61 11.32 6.40
C LYS A 314 -10.29 10.75 7.65
N ALA A 315 -11.53 11.17 7.96
CA ALA A 315 -12.28 10.64 9.10
C ALA A 315 -12.55 9.14 8.98
N THR A 316 -12.69 8.64 7.75
CA THR A 316 -12.95 7.22 7.46
C THR A 316 -11.67 6.36 7.45
N LYS A 317 -10.48 6.99 7.53
CA LYS A 317 -9.15 6.35 7.49
C LYS A 317 -9.01 5.25 8.54
N GLY A 318 -9.46 5.49 9.78
CA GLY A 318 -9.38 4.50 10.86
C GLY A 318 -10.12 3.21 10.52
N ASN A 319 -11.38 3.33 10.08
CA ASN A 319 -12.23 2.18 9.74
C ASN A 319 -11.77 1.46 8.47
N ALA A 320 -11.28 2.19 7.47
CA ALA A 320 -10.82 1.61 6.22
C ALA A 320 -9.47 0.88 6.35
N VAL A 321 -8.52 1.47 7.09
CA VAL A 321 -7.23 0.83 7.39
C VAL A 321 -7.43 -0.37 8.29
N GLN A 322 -8.32 -0.27 9.30
CA GLN A 322 -8.70 -1.41 10.14
C GLN A 322 -9.32 -2.53 9.29
N LYS A 323 -10.32 -2.23 8.46
CA LYS A 323 -10.95 -3.22 7.57
C LYS A 323 -9.96 -3.84 6.57
N MET A 324 -9.03 -3.06 6.05
CA MET A 324 -7.99 -3.51 5.09
C MET A 324 -6.96 -4.42 5.78
N LEU A 325 -6.49 -4.04 6.97
CA LEU A 325 -5.61 -4.86 7.80
C LEU A 325 -6.32 -6.13 8.24
N ASP A 326 -7.58 -6.05 8.67
CA ASP A 326 -8.38 -7.21 9.06
C ASP A 326 -8.61 -8.14 7.87
N ASP A 327 -8.95 -7.61 6.68
CA ASP A 327 -9.10 -8.39 5.45
C ASP A 327 -7.78 -9.03 4.99
N THR A 328 -6.66 -8.31 5.11
CA THR A 328 -5.34 -8.76 4.66
C THR A 328 -4.73 -9.73 5.65
N VAL A 329 -4.89 -9.52 6.96
CA VAL A 329 -4.56 -10.50 7.99
C VAL A 329 -5.45 -11.73 7.82
N GLN A 330 -6.76 -11.57 7.65
CA GLN A 330 -7.68 -12.69 7.42
C GLN A 330 -7.29 -13.45 6.14
N LYS A 331 -7.02 -12.78 5.02
CA LYS A 331 -6.60 -13.44 3.77
C LYS A 331 -5.19 -14.01 3.83
N THR A 332 -4.28 -13.43 4.61
CA THR A 332 -2.91 -13.94 4.81
C THR A 332 -2.89 -15.12 5.77
N VAL A 333 -3.66 -15.09 6.86
CA VAL A 333 -3.88 -16.21 7.79
C VAL A 333 -4.62 -17.36 7.09
N VAL A 334 -5.64 -17.03 6.29
CA VAL A 334 -6.34 -18.00 5.43
C VAL A 334 -5.41 -18.56 4.35
N LYS A 335 -4.56 -17.75 3.67
CA LYS A 335 -3.58 -18.27 2.68
C LYS A 335 -2.40 -19.04 3.31
N ALA A 336 -1.91 -18.64 4.49
CA ALA A 336 -0.84 -19.33 5.20
C ALA A 336 -1.31 -20.68 5.77
N GLY A 337 -2.60 -20.80 6.09
CA GLY A 337 -3.25 -22.09 6.38
C GLY A 337 -3.61 -22.92 5.14
N LEU A 338 -3.77 -22.30 3.96
CA LEU A 338 -4.21 -22.96 2.71
C LEU A 338 -3.08 -23.28 1.70
N SER A 339 -1.84 -22.82 1.92
CA SER A 339 -0.73 -23.02 0.99
C SER A 339 -0.31 -24.49 0.89
N SER A 340 -0.62 -25.32 1.89
CA SER A 340 -0.38 -26.77 1.83
C SER A 340 -1.43 -27.53 1.00
N GLU A 341 -2.64 -26.99 0.81
CA GLU A 341 -3.77 -27.75 0.24
C GLU A 341 -4.15 -27.35 -1.19
N LYS A 342 -3.78 -26.13 -1.64
CA LYS A 342 -4.22 -25.58 -2.95
C LYS A 342 -3.70 -26.29 -4.20
N HIS A 343 -2.75 -27.22 -4.08
CA HIS A 343 -2.13 -27.90 -5.22
C HIS A 343 -2.39 -29.41 -5.25
N SER A 344 -3.20 -29.94 -4.33
CA SER A 344 -3.61 -31.34 -4.45
C SER A 344 -4.66 -31.49 -5.55
N GLU A 345 -4.58 -32.58 -6.31
CA GLU A 345 -5.59 -32.97 -7.29
C GLU A 345 -6.98 -33.05 -6.65
N GLN A 346 -7.04 -33.52 -5.39
CA GLN A 346 -8.25 -33.60 -4.58
C GLN A 346 -8.92 -32.23 -4.35
N TYR A 347 -8.15 -31.16 -4.11
CA TYR A 347 -8.69 -29.81 -3.92
C TYR A 347 -9.30 -29.24 -5.23
N GLN A 348 -8.71 -29.55 -6.39
CA GLN A 348 -9.26 -29.15 -7.68
C GLN A 348 -10.58 -29.88 -7.97
N ILE A 349 -10.63 -31.18 -7.66
CA ILE A 349 -11.83 -32.01 -7.78
C ILE A 349 -12.94 -31.50 -6.85
N ALA A 350 -12.63 -31.20 -5.59
CA ALA A 350 -13.60 -30.67 -4.63
C ALA A 350 -14.20 -29.32 -5.07
N ASN A 351 -13.38 -28.40 -5.60
CA ASN A 351 -13.90 -27.12 -6.13
C ASN A 351 -14.79 -27.31 -7.36
N ARG A 352 -14.44 -28.28 -8.23
CA ARG A 352 -15.26 -28.62 -9.39
C ARG A 352 -16.63 -29.16 -8.97
N ARG A 353 -16.66 -30.10 -8.02
CA ARG A 353 -17.92 -30.64 -7.45
C ARG A 353 -18.75 -29.56 -6.74
N MET A 354 -18.11 -28.64 -6.01
CA MET A 354 -18.80 -27.47 -5.42
C MET A 354 -19.45 -26.58 -6.47
N TYR A 355 -18.75 -26.36 -7.59
CA TYR A 355 -19.27 -25.60 -8.72
C TYR A 355 -20.46 -26.31 -9.37
N ASP A 356 -20.36 -27.63 -9.56
CA ASP A 356 -21.42 -28.47 -10.11
C ASP A 356 -22.66 -28.48 -9.18
N ALA A 357 -22.49 -28.61 -7.86
CA ALA A 357 -23.57 -28.53 -6.86
C ALA A 357 -24.23 -27.15 -6.72
N LYS A 358 -23.56 -26.07 -7.16
CA LYS A 358 -24.15 -24.72 -7.23
C LYS A 358 -25.04 -24.56 -8.46
N ILE A 359 -24.75 -25.29 -9.53
CA ILE A 359 -25.51 -25.31 -10.77
C ILE A 359 -26.71 -26.26 -10.64
N GLU A 360 -26.55 -27.37 -9.92
CA GLU A 360 -27.63 -28.30 -9.58
C GLU A 360 -28.05 -28.11 -8.11
N PRO A 361 -29.06 -27.26 -7.81
CA PRO A 361 -29.45 -26.99 -6.44
C PRO A 361 -29.90 -28.28 -5.75
N ILE A 362 -29.23 -28.64 -4.66
CA ILE A 362 -29.62 -29.74 -3.78
C ILE A 362 -31.08 -29.52 -3.37
N VAL A 363 -31.97 -30.42 -3.81
CA VAL A 363 -33.38 -30.38 -3.46
C VAL A 363 -33.52 -30.82 -2.02
N ARG A 364 -33.67 -29.86 -1.10
CA ARG A 364 -33.99 -30.16 0.30
C ARG A 364 -35.34 -30.86 0.40
N THR A 365 -35.45 -31.83 1.30
CA THR A 365 -36.74 -32.40 1.71
C THR A 365 -37.65 -31.26 2.16
N LYS A 366 -38.91 -31.27 1.70
CA LYS A 366 -39.86 -30.17 1.91
C LYS A 366 -40.16 -29.90 3.39
N GLU A 367 -39.97 -30.90 4.26
CA GLU A 367 -40.19 -30.84 5.71
C GLU A 367 -39.08 -31.62 6.44
N PRO A 368 -37.96 -30.98 6.82
CA PRO A 368 -36.92 -31.62 7.62
C PRO A 368 -37.33 -31.69 9.10
N VAL A 369 -37.03 -32.81 9.77
CA VAL A 369 -37.33 -33.02 11.21
C VAL A 369 -36.58 -32.03 12.09
N ILE A 370 -35.31 -31.74 11.78
CA ILE A 370 -34.51 -30.72 12.45
C ILE A 370 -33.98 -29.74 11.40
N PRO A 371 -34.27 -28.43 11.52
CA PRO A 371 -33.71 -27.43 10.63
C PRO A 371 -32.17 -27.47 10.65
N LYS A 372 -31.54 -27.39 9.48
CA LYS A 372 -30.07 -27.44 9.27
C LYS A 372 -29.40 -28.82 9.45
N VAL A 373 -30.14 -29.88 9.78
CA VAL A 373 -29.58 -31.23 9.95
C VAL A 373 -30.18 -32.19 8.92
N SER A 374 -29.32 -32.93 8.23
CA SER A 374 -29.67 -34.11 7.45
C SER A 374 -29.18 -35.36 8.16
N PHE A 375 -29.75 -36.50 7.78
CA PHE A 375 -29.36 -37.79 8.32
C PHE A 375 -28.94 -38.73 7.19
N ALA A 376 -27.94 -39.56 7.45
CA ALA A 376 -27.46 -40.59 6.54
C ALA A 376 -27.43 -41.95 7.27
N SER A 377 -27.86 -43.00 6.58
CA SER A 377 -27.79 -44.38 7.06
C SER A 377 -26.52 -45.08 6.55
N GLY A 378 -26.08 -46.13 7.25
CA GLY A 378 -24.96 -46.98 6.80
C GLY A 378 -23.58 -46.63 7.39
N THR A 379 -22.52 -46.79 6.59
CA THR A 379 -21.10 -46.65 7.01
C THR A 379 -20.50 -45.27 6.71
N VAL A 380 -21.35 -44.28 6.44
CA VAL A 380 -20.94 -42.93 6.03
C VAL A 380 -20.44 -42.12 7.22
N HIS A 381 -19.42 -41.29 7.00
CA HIS A 381 -18.94 -40.33 8.00
C HIS A 381 -19.96 -39.20 8.19
N GLY A 382 -20.22 -38.85 9.45
CA GLY A 382 -21.01 -37.67 9.76
C GLY A 382 -20.15 -36.40 9.65
N VAL A 383 -20.70 -35.31 9.13
CA VAL A 383 -19.98 -34.04 8.99
C VAL A 383 -20.80 -32.91 9.59
N ALA A 384 -20.17 -32.03 10.37
CA ALA A 384 -20.79 -30.80 10.87
C ALA A 384 -19.97 -29.56 10.55
N VAL A 385 -20.65 -28.46 10.31
CA VAL A 385 -20.08 -27.13 10.17
C VAL A 385 -20.45 -26.31 11.40
N LEU A 386 -19.43 -25.95 12.18
CA LEU A 386 -19.58 -25.16 13.41
C LEU A 386 -19.03 -23.76 13.21
N GLN A 387 -19.73 -22.76 13.73
CA GLN A 387 -19.20 -21.42 13.96
C GLN A 387 -18.76 -21.32 15.42
N LEU A 388 -17.45 -21.20 15.65
CA LEU A 388 -16.87 -20.99 16.98
C LEU A 388 -16.71 -19.50 17.24
N THR A 389 -17.09 -19.07 18.44
CA THR A 389 -16.96 -17.70 18.93
C THR A 389 -16.08 -17.70 20.17
N PHE A 390 -14.89 -17.11 20.06
CA PHE A 390 -13.91 -17.01 21.13
C PHE A 390 -14.16 -15.75 21.95
N ASN A 391 -14.41 -15.90 23.25
CA ASN A 391 -14.64 -14.78 24.17
C ASN A 391 -13.61 -14.79 25.30
N ASP A 392 -13.29 -13.61 25.84
CA ASP A 392 -12.49 -13.50 27.06
C ASP A 392 -13.31 -13.79 28.33
N VAL A 393 -12.64 -13.80 29.48
CA VAL A 393 -13.27 -14.00 30.80
C VAL A 393 -14.38 -12.99 31.13
N ASN A 394 -14.42 -11.84 30.45
CA ASN A 394 -15.43 -10.80 30.62
C ASN A 394 -16.53 -10.85 29.54
N GLN A 395 -16.61 -11.95 28.77
CA GLN A 395 -17.56 -12.14 27.67
C GLN A 395 -17.34 -11.21 26.47
N ALA A 396 -16.19 -10.55 26.38
CA ALA A 396 -15.88 -9.73 25.21
C ALA A 396 -15.42 -10.62 24.05
N LEU A 397 -15.94 -10.34 22.85
CA LEU A 397 -15.60 -11.05 21.63
C LEU A 397 -14.12 -10.82 21.28
N LEU A 398 -13.38 -11.92 21.07
CA LEU A 398 -12.00 -11.91 20.63
C LEU A 398 -11.87 -12.29 19.14
N ALA A 399 -12.56 -13.35 18.72
CA ALA A 399 -12.52 -13.84 17.35
C ALA A 399 -13.71 -14.77 17.06
N SER A 400 -13.98 -15.00 15.76
CA SER A 400 -14.94 -16.02 15.32
C SER A 400 -14.36 -16.81 14.16
N LYS A 401 -14.59 -18.13 14.12
CA LYS A 401 -14.03 -19.04 13.10
C LYS A 401 -15.05 -20.11 12.74
N ASN A 402 -15.21 -20.37 11.44
CA ASN A 402 -16.00 -21.51 10.96
C ASN A 402 -15.07 -22.71 10.75
N ILE A 403 -15.48 -23.89 11.18
CA ILE A 403 -14.72 -25.14 11.03
C ILE A 403 -15.62 -26.26 10.51
N VAL A 404 -14.99 -27.24 9.86
CA VAL A 404 -15.62 -28.48 9.43
C VAL A 404 -15.14 -29.59 10.37
N VAL A 405 -16.07 -30.34 10.93
CA VAL A 405 -15.80 -31.38 11.92
C VAL A 405 -16.29 -32.72 11.38
N ASP A 406 -15.42 -33.72 11.34
CA ASP A 406 -15.83 -35.11 11.17
C ASP A 406 -16.37 -35.61 12.50
N LEU A 407 -17.65 -35.99 12.50
CA LEU A 407 -18.40 -36.44 13.67
C LEU A 407 -17.98 -37.83 14.15
N THR A 408 -17.18 -38.55 13.36
CA THR A 408 -16.74 -39.92 13.63
C THR A 408 -15.48 -39.97 14.50
N ASN A 409 -14.57 -39.02 14.32
CA ASN A 409 -13.27 -38.96 15.01
C ASN A 409 -13.04 -37.64 15.77
N ALA A 410 -14.02 -36.72 15.78
CA ALA A 410 -13.92 -35.41 16.40
C ALA A 410 -12.82 -34.50 15.84
N ASP A 411 -12.25 -34.84 14.69
CA ASP A 411 -11.15 -34.08 14.12
C ASP A 411 -11.63 -32.92 13.25
N ASN A 412 -10.87 -31.82 13.31
CA ASN A 412 -11.07 -30.70 12.40
C ASN A 412 -10.57 -31.16 11.05
N ASP A 413 -11.51 -31.52 10.18
CA ASP A 413 -11.19 -32.10 8.89
C ASP A 413 -10.97 -31.01 7.85
N SER A 414 -10.19 -31.33 6.82
CA SER A 414 -10.03 -30.40 5.70
C SER A 414 -11.37 -30.25 4.97
N VAL A 415 -11.61 -29.07 4.40
CA VAL A 415 -12.82 -28.82 3.57
C VAL A 415 -12.94 -29.85 2.45
N THR A 416 -11.80 -30.32 1.93
CA THR A 416 -11.70 -31.34 0.88
C THR A 416 -12.24 -32.70 1.35
N ASN A 417 -11.89 -33.12 2.55
CA ASN A 417 -12.35 -34.39 3.10
C ASN A 417 -13.82 -34.34 3.51
N GLY A 418 -14.26 -33.23 4.12
CA GLY A 418 -15.68 -33.02 4.43
C GLY A 418 -16.57 -33.02 3.18
N GLU A 419 -16.09 -32.45 2.06
CA GLU A 419 -16.78 -32.53 0.76
C GLU A 419 -16.85 -33.96 0.22
N GLN A 420 -15.74 -34.69 0.25
CA GLN A 420 -15.69 -36.09 -0.19
C GLN A 420 -16.65 -36.97 0.63
N GLN A 421 -16.68 -36.80 1.95
CA GLN A 421 -17.59 -37.53 2.85
C GLN A 421 -19.06 -37.22 2.54
N LEU A 422 -19.40 -35.95 2.27
CA LEU A 422 -20.74 -35.56 1.82
C LEU A 422 -21.08 -36.14 0.44
N HIS A 423 -20.13 -36.17 -0.48
CA HIS A 423 -20.32 -36.78 -1.80
C HIS A 423 -20.58 -38.30 -1.70
N ASP A 424 -19.82 -39.00 -0.86
CA ASP A 424 -20.00 -40.43 -0.61
C ASP A 424 -21.35 -40.71 0.07
N ALA A 425 -21.84 -39.79 0.90
CA ALA A 425 -23.19 -39.84 1.50
C ALA A 425 -24.31 -39.75 0.45
N LEU A 426 -24.13 -38.94 -0.61
CA LEU A 426 -25.13 -38.82 -1.68
C LEU A 426 -25.31 -40.14 -2.45
N ASN A 427 -24.22 -40.92 -2.61
CA ASN A 427 -24.20 -42.16 -3.38
C ASN A 427 -24.76 -43.37 -2.62
N SER A 428 -24.83 -43.31 -1.28
CA SER A 428 -25.19 -44.44 -0.41
C SER A 428 -26.67 -44.48 0.00
N GLY A 429 -27.49 -43.59 -0.57
CA GLY A 429 -28.93 -43.53 -0.32
C GLY A 429 -29.24 -42.55 0.80
N ILE A 430 -29.80 -41.39 0.44
CA ILE A 430 -30.38 -40.46 1.41
C ILE A 430 -31.71 -41.07 1.84
N ASP A 431 -31.75 -41.74 3.00
CA ASP A 431 -33.03 -41.99 3.65
C ASP A 431 -33.60 -40.63 4.05
N GLY A 432 -34.63 -40.20 3.31
CA GLY A 432 -35.29 -38.93 3.57
C GLY A 432 -35.71 -38.87 5.04
N THR A 433 -35.47 -37.72 5.67
CA THR A 433 -35.93 -37.36 7.03
C THR A 433 -37.38 -37.74 7.33
N SER A 434 -38.20 -37.99 6.31
CA SER A 434 -39.58 -38.47 6.39
C SER A 434 -39.77 -39.81 7.12
N GLN A 435 -38.75 -40.66 7.25
CA GLN A 435 -38.89 -41.97 7.91
C GLN A 435 -38.35 -42.01 9.36
N LEU A 436 -37.85 -40.89 9.87
CA LEU A 436 -37.18 -40.81 11.17
C LEU A 436 -38.07 -40.20 12.24
N ASP A 437 -38.21 -40.89 13.37
CA ASP A 437 -38.95 -40.38 14.51
C ASP A 437 -38.26 -39.14 15.12
N GLU A 438 -39.05 -38.13 15.47
CA GLU A 438 -38.54 -36.84 15.98
C GLU A 438 -37.74 -37.02 17.28
N SER A 439 -38.10 -37.98 18.13
CA SER A 439 -37.38 -38.24 19.37
C SER A 439 -36.00 -38.82 19.12
N THR A 440 -35.88 -39.78 18.19
CA THR A 440 -34.60 -40.37 17.79
C THR A 440 -33.69 -39.34 17.14
N ALA A 441 -34.23 -38.52 16.23
CA ALA A 441 -33.48 -37.45 15.57
C ALA A 441 -32.91 -36.42 16.57
N LYS A 442 -33.71 -36.01 17.56
CA LYS A 442 -33.27 -35.09 18.62
C LYS A 442 -32.23 -35.70 19.54
N LEU A 443 -32.37 -36.99 19.87
CA LEU A 443 -31.41 -37.71 20.69
C LEU A 443 -30.03 -37.78 20.01
N SER A 444 -29.99 -38.19 18.74
CA SER A 444 -28.74 -38.29 17.97
C SER A 444 -28.02 -36.94 17.81
N VAL A 445 -28.74 -35.83 17.69
CA VAL A 445 -28.13 -34.49 17.66
C VAL A 445 -27.64 -34.07 19.04
N SER A 446 -28.38 -34.40 20.11
CA SER A 446 -27.98 -34.08 21.49
C SER A 446 -26.71 -34.82 21.92
N GLU A 447 -26.46 -36.03 21.42
CA GLU A 447 -25.24 -36.80 21.71
C GLU A 447 -23.97 -36.13 21.15
N LEU A 448 -24.10 -35.27 20.13
CA LEU A 448 -22.99 -34.52 19.54
C LEU A 448 -22.57 -33.29 20.37
N ASP A 449 -23.36 -32.88 21.35
CA ASP A 449 -23.10 -31.67 22.14
C ASP A 449 -21.78 -31.78 22.92
N ALA A 450 -21.52 -32.95 23.51
CA ALA A 450 -20.25 -33.26 24.19
C ALA A 450 -19.05 -33.20 23.22
N LEU A 451 -19.25 -33.67 21.97
CA LEU A 451 -18.24 -33.62 20.92
C LEU A 451 -17.91 -32.17 20.54
N PHE A 452 -18.94 -31.34 20.34
CA PHE A 452 -18.77 -29.93 19.97
C PHE A 452 -18.10 -29.12 21.08
N HIS A 453 -18.42 -29.40 22.34
CA HIS A 453 -17.71 -28.85 23.48
C HIS A 453 -16.22 -29.21 23.48
N GLN A 454 -15.89 -30.48 23.24
CA GLN A 454 -14.49 -30.92 23.15
C GLN A 454 -13.74 -30.23 21.99
N VAL A 455 -14.39 -30.05 20.84
CA VAL A 455 -13.83 -29.34 19.69
C VAL A 455 -13.60 -27.86 20.02
N LEU A 456 -14.54 -27.20 20.70
CA LEU A 456 -14.41 -25.81 21.14
C LEU A 456 -13.21 -25.64 22.08
N GLU A 457 -13.08 -26.48 23.11
CA GLU A 457 -11.96 -26.43 24.05
C GLU A 457 -10.60 -26.58 23.35
N ARG A 458 -10.51 -27.54 22.41
CA ARG A 458 -9.30 -27.75 21.61
C ARG A 458 -8.94 -26.53 20.78
N GLU A 459 -9.90 -25.91 20.10
CA GLU A 459 -9.65 -24.72 19.28
C GLU A 459 -9.36 -23.47 20.13
N VAL A 460 -9.96 -23.33 21.32
CA VAL A 460 -9.62 -22.29 22.31
C VAL A 460 -8.16 -22.45 22.76
N ALA A 461 -7.72 -23.67 23.05
CA ALA A 461 -6.33 -23.94 23.41
C ALA A 461 -5.34 -23.57 22.29
N LYS A 462 -5.67 -23.89 21.03
CA LYS A 462 -4.86 -23.49 19.86
C LYS A 462 -4.81 -21.98 19.69
N TYR A 463 -5.95 -21.29 19.83
CA TYR A 463 -6.03 -19.83 19.78
C TYR A 463 -5.10 -19.20 20.84
N ASN A 464 -5.19 -19.67 22.09
CA ASN A 464 -4.37 -19.19 23.19
C ASN A 464 -2.87 -19.46 22.98
N GLN A 465 -2.51 -20.63 22.42
CA GLN A 465 -1.13 -20.95 22.10
C GLN A 465 -0.55 -19.99 21.05
N ALA A 466 -1.31 -19.67 20.01
CA ALA A 466 -0.90 -18.72 18.98
C ALA A 466 -0.70 -17.29 19.55
N MET A 467 -1.59 -16.85 20.44
CA MET A 467 -1.47 -15.54 21.10
C MET A 467 -0.22 -15.46 21.98
N ARG A 468 0.08 -16.50 22.76
CA ARG A 468 1.29 -16.57 23.60
C ARG A 468 2.58 -16.57 22.77
N GLN A 469 2.58 -17.24 21.62
CA GLN A 469 3.73 -17.22 20.70
C GLN A 469 3.96 -15.83 20.08
N SER A 470 2.87 -15.12 19.76
CA SER A 470 2.94 -13.74 19.28
C SER A 470 3.45 -12.78 20.36
N GLU A 471 3.02 -12.93 21.61
CA GLU A 471 3.54 -12.16 22.75
C GLU A 471 5.05 -12.33 22.93
N GLY A 472 5.54 -13.57 22.84
CA GLY A 472 6.97 -13.88 22.92
C GLY A 472 7.78 -13.27 21.78
N ALA A 473 7.23 -13.23 20.56
CA ALA A 473 7.85 -12.59 19.41
C ALA A 473 7.87 -11.05 19.53
N ILE A 474 6.81 -10.44 20.08
CA ILE A 474 6.73 -8.99 20.34
C ILE A 474 7.72 -8.58 21.46
N GLY A 475 7.88 -9.42 22.50
CA GLY A 475 8.86 -9.19 23.56
C GLY A 475 10.32 -9.24 23.07
N ALA A 476 10.61 -10.06 22.05
CA ALA A 476 11.92 -10.16 21.42
C ALA A 476 12.23 -9.03 20.42
N LEU A 477 11.21 -8.27 20.00
CA LEU A 477 11.31 -7.16 19.04
C LEU A 477 11.57 -5.78 19.70
N LYS A 478 11.57 -5.68 21.04
CA LYS A 478 11.93 -4.44 21.73
C LYS A 478 13.43 -4.39 22.02
N ASP A 479 14.12 -3.37 21.51
CA ASP A 479 15.52 -3.18 21.83
C ASP A 479 15.70 -2.78 23.30
N ARG A 480 16.54 -3.53 24.02
CA ARG A 480 16.76 -3.39 25.46
C ARG A 480 17.39 -2.04 25.83
N VAL A 481 18.17 -1.43 24.93
CA VAL A 481 18.83 -0.14 25.12
C VAL A 481 17.81 0.99 25.00
N ALA A 482 16.93 0.96 24.00
CA ALA A 482 15.85 1.94 23.85
C ALA A 482 14.90 1.95 25.06
N GLU A 483 14.53 0.77 25.57
CA GLU A 483 13.68 0.64 26.75
C GLU A 483 14.35 1.16 28.04
N GLN A 484 15.65 0.87 28.22
CA GLN A 484 16.42 1.36 29.37
C GLN A 484 16.63 2.87 29.33
N THR A 485 16.91 3.43 28.17
CA THR A 485 17.12 4.88 27.97
C THR A 485 15.86 5.68 28.26
N ALA A 486 14.70 5.22 27.74
CA ALA A 486 13.41 5.86 28.02
C ALA A 486 13.07 5.86 29.52
N LYS A 487 13.37 4.77 30.24
CA LYS A 487 13.20 4.71 31.71
C LYS A 487 14.13 5.67 32.44
N ALA A 488 15.39 5.75 32.03
CA ALA A 488 16.37 6.63 32.66
C ALA A 488 15.99 8.12 32.52
N ILE A 489 15.41 8.51 31.37
CA ILE A 489 14.84 9.86 31.18
C ILE A 489 13.63 10.08 32.08
N GLU A 490 12.69 9.14 32.16
CA GLU A 490 11.51 9.24 33.05
C GLU A 490 11.91 9.35 34.53
N GLU A 491 12.96 8.64 34.96
CA GLU A 491 13.52 8.72 36.31
C GLU A 491 14.23 10.05 36.57
N SER A 492 14.92 10.61 35.56
CA SER A 492 15.59 11.92 35.68
C SER A 492 14.61 13.07 35.94
N VAL A 493 13.40 13.02 35.37
CA VAL A 493 12.32 14.00 35.63
C VAL A 493 11.78 13.91 37.06
N ARG A 494 11.81 12.70 37.65
CA ARG A 494 11.36 12.46 39.02
C ARG A 494 12.39 12.89 40.06
N ASN A 495 13.65 13.10 39.67
CA ASN A 495 14.71 13.53 40.57
C ASN A 495 14.56 15.03 40.92
N ALA A 496 14.39 15.32 42.20
CA ALA A 496 14.16 16.67 42.71
C ALA A 496 15.32 17.66 42.44
N ALA A 497 16.56 17.17 42.32
CA ALA A 497 17.74 18.02 42.11
C ALA A 497 17.80 18.65 40.71
N ASN A 498 17.25 17.98 39.69
CA ASN A 498 17.35 18.39 38.28
C ASN A 498 16.07 19.06 37.76
N ARG A 499 15.00 19.06 38.56
CA ARG A 499 13.66 19.48 38.16
C ARG A 499 13.61 20.93 37.66
N THR A 500 14.32 21.86 38.30
CA THR A 500 14.33 23.28 37.91
C THR A 500 15.02 23.49 36.56
N VAL A 501 16.15 22.82 36.34
CA VAL A 501 16.92 22.92 35.09
C VAL A 501 16.14 22.31 33.92
N ILE A 502 15.54 21.14 34.13
CA ILE A 502 14.71 20.44 33.14
C ILE A 502 13.48 21.28 32.76
N MET A 503 12.79 21.87 33.74
CA MET A 503 11.62 22.70 33.48
C MET A 503 11.97 23.96 32.69
N ASN A 504 13.11 24.59 32.98
CA ASN A 504 13.60 25.73 32.20
C ASN A 504 13.92 25.32 30.75
N LYS A 505 14.57 24.18 30.53
CA LYS A 505 14.88 23.68 29.18
C LYS A 505 13.64 23.35 28.35
N ILE A 506 12.59 22.81 28.99
CA ILE A 506 11.30 22.55 28.34
C ILE A 506 10.60 23.85 27.96
N GLN A 507 10.65 24.87 28.83
CA GLN A 507 10.07 26.19 28.56
C GLN A 507 10.85 26.98 27.50
N GLU A 508 12.18 26.89 27.47
CA GLU A 508 13.04 27.47 26.43
C GLU A 508 12.69 26.93 25.04
N ALA A 509 12.28 25.66 24.95
CA ALA A 509 11.81 25.03 23.72
C ALA A 509 10.35 25.35 23.37
N GLY A 510 9.62 26.11 24.20
CA GLY A 510 8.20 26.44 23.98
C GLY A 510 7.24 25.25 24.15
N LEU A 511 7.66 24.18 24.82
CA LEU A 511 6.90 22.94 24.96
C LEU A 511 6.31 22.77 26.36
N THR A 512 5.35 21.85 26.51
CA THR A 512 4.74 21.54 27.82
C THR A 512 5.39 20.30 28.46
N PRO A 513 5.47 20.19 29.79
CA PRO A 513 6.09 19.03 30.46
C PRO A 513 5.46 17.67 30.11
N LYS A 514 4.21 17.66 29.63
CA LYS A 514 3.54 16.44 29.13
C LYS A 514 4.21 15.85 27.89
N ILE A 515 5.00 16.64 27.15
CA ILE A 515 5.71 16.17 25.94
C ILE A 515 6.72 15.08 26.25
N VAL A 516 7.36 15.12 27.42
CA VAL A 516 8.44 14.18 27.77
C VAL A 516 7.94 12.74 27.79
N GLY A 517 6.74 12.49 28.33
CA GLY A 517 6.14 11.15 28.31
C GLY A 517 5.79 10.67 26.89
N LYS A 518 5.52 11.60 25.96
CA LYS A 518 5.32 11.28 24.54
C LYS A 518 6.66 10.91 23.88
N LEU A 519 7.72 11.70 24.13
CA LEU A 519 9.06 11.46 23.59
C LEU A 519 9.63 10.12 24.06
N THR A 520 9.56 9.81 25.36
CA THR A 520 10.08 8.54 25.90
C THR A 520 9.30 7.34 25.37
N GLN A 521 7.99 7.49 25.13
CA GLN A 521 7.18 6.47 24.49
C GLN A 521 7.58 6.23 23.03
N ASN A 522 7.95 7.29 22.30
CA ASN A 522 8.44 7.18 20.93
C ASN A 522 9.83 6.53 20.87
N MET A 523 10.73 6.91 21.79
CA MET A 523 12.07 6.30 21.89
C MET A 523 12.01 4.78 22.11
N ARG A 524 11.03 4.29 22.89
CA ARG A 524 10.80 2.85 23.08
C ARG A 524 10.44 2.08 21.79
N THR A 525 10.07 2.77 20.72
CA THR A 525 9.67 2.15 19.45
C THR A 525 10.79 2.11 18.40
N ILE A 526 11.94 2.73 18.70
CA ILE A 526 13.08 2.82 17.79
C ILE A 526 13.92 1.54 17.92
N ASP A 527 14.13 0.86 16.79
CA ASP A 527 14.97 -0.34 16.67
C ASP A 527 16.38 0.00 16.17
N ARG A 528 17.27 -1.01 16.14
CA ARG A 528 18.69 -0.86 15.71
C ARG A 528 18.87 -0.42 14.27
N ASP A 529 17.86 -0.66 13.43
CA ASP A 529 17.90 -0.35 12.01
C ASP A 529 17.47 1.10 11.74
N SER A 530 16.96 1.79 12.77
CA SER A 530 16.63 3.21 12.69
C SER A 530 17.88 4.10 12.72
N PRO A 531 17.99 5.10 11.83
CA PRO A 531 18.99 6.18 11.90
C PRO A 531 19.03 6.89 13.26
N LEU A 532 17.89 6.94 13.98
CA LEU A 532 17.77 7.56 15.30
C LEU A 532 18.25 6.65 16.45
N TYR A 533 18.66 5.42 16.15
CA TYR A 533 19.15 4.50 17.16
C TYR A 533 20.52 4.92 17.72
N GLU A 534 21.36 5.56 16.89
CA GLU A 534 22.65 6.10 17.35
C GLU A 534 22.42 7.17 18.43
N ASP A 535 21.42 8.05 18.26
CA ASP A 535 21.03 9.05 19.25
C ASP A 535 20.54 8.39 20.55
N ILE A 536 19.78 7.29 20.47
CA ILE A 536 19.36 6.52 21.65
C ILE A 536 20.56 5.94 22.39
N VAL A 537 21.51 5.36 21.66
CA VAL A 537 22.73 4.81 22.26
C VAL A 537 23.52 5.94 22.92
N GLU A 538 23.64 7.10 22.30
CA GLU A 538 24.34 8.25 22.88
C GLU A 538 23.68 8.73 24.19
N ILE A 539 22.36 8.90 24.19
CA ILE A 539 21.59 9.30 25.38
C ILE A 539 21.68 8.23 26.48
N SER A 540 21.77 6.95 26.12
CA SER A 540 21.91 5.86 27.09
C SER A 540 23.20 5.94 27.92
N HIS A 541 24.26 6.53 27.36
CA HIS A 541 25.53 6.74 28.06
C HIS A 541 25.47 7.94 29.01
N ASP A 542 24.76 9.01 28.65
CA ASP A 542 24.53 10.16 29.51
C ASP A 542 23.16 10.81 29.25
N VAL A 543 22.23 10.61 30.20
CA VAL A 543 20.88 11.18 30.14
C VAL A 543 20.90 12.71 30.20
N ASN A 544 21.96 13.34 30.72
CA ASN A 544 22.04 14.80 30.76
C ASN A 544 22.21 15.39 29.35
N LEU A 545 22.78 14.63 28.41
CA LEU A 545 22.91 15.05 27.02
C LEU A 545 21.54 15.33 26.38
N PHE A 546 20.55 14.49 26.71
CA PHE A 546 19.16 14.68 26.28
C PHE A 546 18.59 16.03 26.75
N TRP A 547 18.88 16.43 27.99
CA TRP A 547 18.38 17.68 28.56
C TRP A 547 19.16 18.91 28.09
N LEU A 548 20.47 18.79 27.86
CA LEU A 548 21.31 19.86 27.32
C LEU A 548 20.87 20.24 25.90
N ASN A 549 20.53 19.23 25.09
CA ASN A 549 20.11 19.39 23.70
C ASN A 549 18.60 19.13 23.53
N PHE A 550 17.79 19.45 24.55
CA PHE A 550 16.37 19.08 24.58
C PHE A 550 15.58 19.55 23.34
N SER A 551 15.84 20.75 22.82
CA SER A 551 15.16 21.24 21.62
C SER A 551 15.46 20.40 20.37
N TYR A 552 16.68 19.86 20.26
CA TYR A 552 17.08 19.01 19.13
C TYR A 552 16.44 17.64 19.25
N TYR A 553 16.56 16.98 20.40
CA TYR A 553 15.99 15.65 20.60
C TYR A 553 14.46 15.66 20.68
N ALA A 554 13.84 16.73 21.20
CA ALA A 554 12.39 16.88 21.15
C ALA A 554 11.90 16.97 19.71
N ASP A 555 12.64 17.63 18.81
CA ASP A 555 12.31 17.67 17.38
C ASP A 555 12.54 16.31 16.70
N GLN A 556 13.66 15.64 16.97
CA GLN A 556 13.97 14.32 16.38
C GLN A 556 13.02 13.20 16.86
N PHE A 557 12.63 13.23 18.14
CA PHE A 557 11.79 12.19 18.75
C PHE A 557 10.29 12.55 18.80
N ASP A 558 9.85 13.68 18.26
CA ASP A 558 8.41 13.94 18.08
C ASP A 558 7.87 13.19 16.87
N LEU A 559 6.67 12.62 17.04
CA LEU A 559 5.98 11.75 16.09
C LEU A 559 5.70 12.42 14.73
N GLU A 560 5.72 13.75 14.65
CA GLU A 560 5.53 14.48 13.39
C GLU A 560 6.79 14.46 12.49
N ASN A 561 7.99 14.23 13.05
CA ASN A 561 9.25 14.11 12.31
C ASN A 561 9.73 12.65 12.15
N ILE A 562 9.29 11.73 13.00
CA ILE A 562 9.66 10.30 12.93
C ILE A 562 9.06 9.58 11.69
N GLU A 563 8.12 10.19 10.95
CA GLU A 563 7.41 9.53 9.83
C GLU A 563 8.28 9.12 8.62
N LEU A 564 9.59 9.43 8.60
CA LEU A 564 10.54 8.97 7.58
C LEU A 564 11.20 7.62 7.89
N THR A 565 11.05 7.08 9.11
CA THR A 565 11.60 5.75 9.48
C THR A 565 10.46 4.81 9.81
N GLY A 566 9.94 4.16 8.77
CA GLY A 566 9.16 2.92 8.84
C GLY A 566 8.05 2.88 9.90
N LYS A 567 6.82 3.26 9.51
CA LYS A 567 5.62 2.84 10.23
C LYS A 567 5.51 1.31 10.25
N ARG A 568 6.13 0.65 11.22
CA ARG A 568 5.54 -0.52 11.90
C ARG A 568 4.75 0.04 13.07
N GLN A 569 3.53 0.47 12.80
CA GLN A 569 2.50 0.32 13.82
C GLN A 569 2.36 -1.18 14.05
N LEU A 570 3.16 -1.73 14.96
CA LEU A 570 2.71 -2.83 15.79
C LEU A 570 1.50 -2.27 16.55
N SER A 571 0.34 -2.34 15.89
CA SER A 571 -0.93 -2.50 16.57
C SER A 571 -0.64 -3.41 17.76
N ARG A 572 -1.02 -2.98 18.97
CA ARG A 572 -1.10 -3.91 20.09
C ARG A 572 -2.01 -5.03 19.60
N MET A 573 -1.43 -6.12 19.08
CA MET A 573 -2.15 -7.35 18.85
C MET A 573 -2.84 -7.64 20.17
N ASP A 574 -4.15 -7.86 20.09
CA ASP A 574 -4.95 -8.14 21.26
C ASP A 574 -4.53 -9.52 21.78
N VAL A 575 -3.61 -9.55 22.75
CA VAL A 575 -3.04 -10.78 23.31
C VAL A 575 -3.97 -11.40 24.36
N ARG A 576 -5.23 -10.93 24.45
CA ARG A 576 -6.21 -11.49 25.37
C ARG A 576 -6.46 -12.95 25.03
N LEU A 577 -6.48 -13.77 26.07
CA LEU A 577 -6.72 -15.21 25.95
C LEU A 577 -8.23 -15.48 25.96
N ALA A 578 -8.64 -16.42 25.13
CA ALA A 578 -10.00 -16.93 25.12
C ALA A 578 -10.24 -17.87 26.31
N ASP A 579 -11.41 -17.75 26.91
CA ASP A 579 -11.90 -18.62 27.98
C ASP A 579 -12.89 -19.64 27.41
N SER A 580 -12.69 -20.93 27.72
CA SER A 580 -13.53 -22.00 27.17
C SER A 580 -14.96 -21.98 27.70
N SER A 581 -15.19 -21.47 28.91
CA SER A 581 -16.53 -21.40 29.53
C SER A 581 -17.38 -20.26 28.97
N GLN A 582 -16.73 -19.17 28.52
CA GLN A 582 -17.41 -18.02 27.92
C GLN A 582 -17.49 -18.11 26.39
N SER A 583 -16.64 -18.93 25.77
CA SER A 583 -16.65 -19.19 24.33
C SER A 583 -17.85 -20.07 23.94
N LYS A 584 -18.32 -19.95 22.70
CA LYS A 584 -19.57 -20.59 22.24
C LYS A 584 -19.39 -21.24 20.87
N TYR A 585 -20.23 -22.21 20.55
CA TYR A 585 -20.39 -22.75 19.20
C TYR A 585 -21.84 -22.61 18.71
N GLU A 586 -22.01 -22.44 17.41
CA GLU A 586 -23.30 -22.54 16.72
C GLU A 586 -23.20 -23.60 15.62
N LEU A 587 -24.19 -24.51 15.56
CA LEU A 587 -24.33 -25.45 14.46
C LEU A 587 -24.92 -24.75 13.22
N LEU A 588 -24.14 -24.68 12.15
CA LEU A 588 -24.59 -24.10 10.89
C LEU A 588 -25.28 -25.14 10.00
N LEU A 589 -24.66 -26.31 9.84
CA LEU A 589 -25.15 -27.45 9.04
C LEU A 589 -24.56 -28.74 9.58
N ALA A 590 -25.32 -29.84 9.56
CA ALA A 590 -24.79 -31.18 9.81
C ALA A 590 -25.44 -32.24 8.92
N ASN A 591 -24.65 -33.26 8.59
CA ASN A 591 -25.12 -34.56 8.14
C ASN A 591 -24.76 -35.59 9.21
N VAL A 592 -25.74 -36.04 9.97
CA VAL A 592 -25.56 -36.91 11.14
C VAL A 592 -25.80 -38.36 10.75
N ARG A 593 -24.90 -39.24 11.17
CA ARG A 593 -25.06 -40.68 10.98
C ARG A 593 -26.06 -41.22 12.00
N ILE A 594 -26.98 -42.08 11.54
CA ILE A 594 -27.93 -42.83 12.39
C ILE A 594 -27.66 -44.33 12.28
#